data_AF-A0A371D089-F1
#
_entry.id   AF-A0A371D089-F1
#
_cell.length_a   1.000
_cell.length_b   1.000
_cell.length_c   1.000
_cell.angle_alpha   90.00
_cell.angle_beta   90.00
_cell.angle_gamma   90.00
#
_symmetry.space_group_name_H-M   'P 1'
#
loop_
_entity.id
_entity.type
_entity.pdbx_description
1 polymer ?
#
loop_
_entity_poly.entity_id
_entity_poly.type
_entity_poly.pdbx_seq_one_letter_code
_entity_poly.pdbx_strand_id
1 'polypeptide(L)'
;MRLHRPHLDPSTQDDDGTPAFSHAQHNGLRILDCKLYTHNIMRRNYTTYDIRRDQDSINPRTHPDVVLSDDSDSAAHPFAYARIIKIFHADVSYVGPGATEVTRVNGVLSTSCSGCGGSR
;
A
#
# COMPACT_ATOMS: atom_id res chain seq x y z
N MET A 1 -5.44 -3.85 -14.43
CA MET A 1 -4.20 -3.49 -13.72
C MET A 1 -3.81 -4.69 -12.87
N ARG A 2 -2.85 -5.51 -13.33
CA ARG A 2 -2.42 -6.73 -12.63
C ARG A 2 -1.35 -6.32 -11.63
N LEU A 3 -1.67 -6.28 -10.33
CA LEU A 3 -0.66 -6.12 -9.29
C LEU A 3 0.11 -7.44 -9.22
N HIS A 4 1.38 -7.44 -9.62
CA HIS A 4 2.25 -8.58 -9.43
C HIS A 4 2.41 -8.78 -7.92
N ARG A 5 1.96 -9.94 -7.43
CA ARG A 5 2.02 -10.28 -6.00
C ARG A 5 3.50 -10.53 -5.69
N PRO A 6 4.13 -9.76 -4.79
CA PRO A 6 5.52 -10.01 -4.43
C PRO A 6 5.67 -11.47 -3.96
N HIS A 7 6.81 -12.09 -4.32
CA HIS A 7 7.14 -13.41 -3.80
C HIS A 7 7.41 -13.28 -2.30
N LEU A 8 6.42 -13.70 -1.52
CA LEU A 8 6.46 -13.74 -0.07
C LEU A 8 7.10 -15.08 0.31
N ASP A 9 8.14 -15.04 1.13
CA ASP A 9 8.71 -16.26 1.71
C ASP A 9 7.69 -16.78 2.75
N PRO A 10 7.10 -17.97 2.55
CA PRO A 10 6.06 -18.49 3.45
C PRO A 10 6.57 -18.82 4.85
N SER A 11 7.88 -18.75 5.10
CA SER A 11 8.50 -19.00 6.40
C SER A 11 8.47 -17.81 7.35
N THR A 12 8.19 -16.60 6.86
CA THR A 12 8.03 -15.39 7.67
C THR A 12 6.54 -15.03 7.74
N GLN A 13 5.84 -15.58 8.74
CA GLN A 13 4.48 -15.18 9.09
C GLN A 13 4.53 -14.31 10.35
N ASP A 14 3.79 -13.20 10.33
CA ASP A 14 3.54 -12.42 11.54
C ASP A 14 2.51 -13.17 12.42
N ASP A 15 2.35 -12.75 13.69
CA ASP A 15 1.49 -13.43 14.68
C ASP A 15 0.02 -13.59 14.23
N ASP A 16 -0.44 -12.79 13.26
CA ASP A 16 -1.79 -12.80 12.68
C ASP A 16 -1.92 -13.70 11.42
N GLY A 17 -0.85 -14.43 11.06
CA GLY A 17 -0.82 -15.29 9.88
C GLY A 17 -0.69 -14.53 8.55
N THR A 18 -0.46 -13.22 8.59
CA THR A 18 -0.13 -12.45 7.39
C THR A 18 1.32 -12.69 6.98
N PRO A 19 1.61 -12.67 5.67
CA PRO A 19 2.97 -12.84 5.19
C PRO A 19 3.80 -11.62 5.58
N ALA A 20 4.79 -11.82 6.45
CA ALA A 20 5.59 -10.74 6.97
C ALA A 20 6.47 -10.16 5.86
N PHE A 21 6.44 -8.84 5.73
CA PHE A 21 7.33 -8.12 4.82
C PHE A 21 8.63 -7.80 5.55
N SER A 22 9.75 -8.25 4.98
CA SER A 22 11.07 -7.90 5.50
C SER A 22 11.32 -6.39 5.42
N HIS A 23 12.19 -5.90 6.30
CA HIS A 23 12.61 -4.49 6.29
C HIS A 23 13.20 -4.05 4.95
N ALA A 24 13.90 -4.96 4.25
CA ALA A 24 14.43 -4.74 2.92
C ALA A 24 13.33 -4.56 1.85
N GLN A 25 12.21 -5.27 1.98
CA GLN A 25 11.05 -5.10 1.11
C GLN A 25 10.36 -3.76 1.41
N HIS A 26 10.13 -3.39 2.67
CA HIS A 26 9.56 -2.09 3.00
C HIS A 26 10.39 -0.91 2.46
N ASN A 27 11.72 -0.99 2.56
CA ASN A 27 12.63 0.03 2.03
C ASN A 27 12.62 0.15 0.50
N GLY A 28 12.07 -0.85 -0.20
CA GLY A 28 11.87 -0.85 -1.64
C GLY A 28 10.72 0.04 -2.13
N LEU A 29 9.86 0.52 -1.24
CA LEU A 29 8.76 1.41 -1.60
C LEU A 29 9.27 2.82 -1.93
N ARG A 30 8.85 3.34 -3.07
CA ARG A 30 9.18 4.67 -3.56
C ARG A 30 7.91 5.42 -3.92
N ILE A 31 7.68 6.55 -3.26
CA ILE A 31 6.62 7.48 -3.64
C ILE A 31 7.06 8.18 -4.92
N LEU A 32 6.27 8.01 -5.97
CA LEU A 32 6.51 8.64 -7.27
C LEU A 32 6.38 10.15 -7.17
N ASP A 33 7.30 10.84 -7.84
CA ASP A 33 7.40 12.30 -7.88
C ASP A 33 7.46 12.98 -6.49
N CYS A 34 7.74 12.22 -5.44
CA CYS A 34 7.70 12.65 -4.03
C CYS A 34 6.41 13.43 -3.69
N LYS A 35 5.29 13.07 -4.33
CA LYS A 35 4.06 13.86 -4.28
C LYS A 35 2.94 13.15 -3.54
N LEU A 36 2.33 13.89 -2.63
CA LEU A 36 1.10 13.51 -1.95
C LEU A 36 -0.03 14.41 -2.45
N TYR A 37 -1.12 13.78 -2.84
CA TYR A 37 -2.31 14.47 -3.33
C TYR A 37 -3.40 14.40 -2.26
N THR A 38 -4.04 15.53 -1.99
CA THR A 38 -5.13 15.61 -0.99
C THR A 38 -6.47 15.44 -1.69
N HIS A 39 -7.34 14.62 -1.10
CA HIS A 39 -8.73 14.43 -1.55
C HIS A 39 -9.72 14.88 -0.50
N ASN A 40 -10.81 15.49 -0.96
CA ASN A 40 -11.93 15.87 -0.11
C ASN A 40 -12.97 14.76 0.03
N ILE A 41 -13.05 13.83 -0.92
CA ILE A 41 -14.01 12.71 -0.89
C ILE A 41 -13.32 11.47 -1.46
N MET A 42 -13.40 10.35 -0.76
CA MET A 42 -12.98 9.04 -1.26
C MET A 42 -14.20 8.16 -1.50
N ARG A 43 -14.21 7.39 -2.59
CA ARG A 43 -15.28 6.43 -2.89
C ARG A 43 -14.70 5.02 -2.92
N ARG A 44 -15.24 4.12 -2.10
CA ARG A 44 -14.86 2.70 -2.05
C ARG A 44 -15.98 1.85 -2.62
N ASN A 45 -15.70 1.15 -3.72
CA ASN A 45 -16.67 0.25 -4.33
C ASN A 45 -16.71 -1.07 -3.56
N TYR A 46 -17.91 -1.58 -3.34
CA TYR A 46 -18.13 -2.93 -2.82
C TYR A 46 -19.24 -3.63 -3.62
N THR A 47 -19.22 -4.95 -3.59
CA THR A 47 -20.27 -5.78 -4.19
C THR A 47 -21.20 -6.23 -3.08
N THR A 48 -22.49 -5.96 -3.26
CA THR A 48 -23.53 -6.51 -2.37
C THR A 48 -23.82 -7.96 -2.76
N TYR A 49 -24.40 -8.73 -1.85
CA TYR A 49 -24.69 -10.17 -1.97
C TYR A 49 -25.51 -10.57 -3.22
N ASP A 50 -26.14 -9.62 -3.90
CA ASP A 50 -26.94 -9.82 -5.11
C ASP A 50 -26.21 -9.41 -6.40
N ILE A 51 -24.87 -9.34 -6.39
CA ILE A 51 -24.04 -8.95 -7.54
C ILE A 51 -24.25 -7.48 -7.95
N ARG A 52 -24.95 -6.68 -7.12
CA ARG A 52 -25.03 -5.23 -7.32
C ARG A 52 -23.73 -4.57 -6.88
N ARG A 53 -23.34 -3.53 -7.62
CA ARG A 53 -22.24 -2.65 -7.25
C ARG A 53 -22.80 -1.46 -6.49
N ASP A 54 -22.22 -1.21 -5.33
CA ASP A 54 -22.51 -0.02 -4.54
C ASP A 54 -21.19 0.63 -4.09
N GLN A 55 -21.27 1.85 -3.56
CA GLN A 55 -20.11 2.64 -3.20
C GLN A 55 -20.29 3.33 -1.85
N ASP A 56 -19.30 3.17 -0.99
CA ASP A 56 -19.18 4.00 0.21
C ASP A 56 -18.51 5.32 -0.16
N SER A 57 -19.19 6.44 0.09
CA SER A 57 -18.59 7.77 -0.02
C SER A 57 -18.13 8.25 1.35
N ILE A 58 -16.82 8.38 1.51
CA ILE A 58 -16.20 8.91 2.71
C ILE A 58 -15.93 10.39 2.50
N ASN A 59 -16.59 11.23 3.29
CA ASN A 59 -16.44 12.69 3.25
C ASN A 59 -16.01 13.21 4.63
N PRO A 60 -14.72 13.53 4.82
CA PRO A 60 -14.19 14.07 6.07
C PRO A 60 -14.87 15.37 6.54
N ARG A 61 -15.56 16.10 5.65
CA ARG A 61 -16.23 17.36 6.00
C ARG A 61 -17.60 17.17 6.63
N THR A 62 -18.36 16.17 6.19
CA THR A 62 -19.77 16.00 6.60
C THR A 62 -20.00 14.77 7.45
N HIS A 63 -19.31 13.66 7.16
CA HIS A 63 -19.43 12.40 7.88
C HIS A 63 -18.03 11.77 8.01
N PRO A 64 -17.18 12.29 8.91
CA PRO A 64 -15.81 11.83 9.06
C PRO A 64 -15.68 10.54 9.89
N ASP A 65 -16.72 10.17 10.64
CA ASP A 65 -16.69 9.02 11.55
C ASP A 65 -16.85 7.71 10.78
N VAL A 66 -15.95 6.76 11.02
CA VAL A 66 -15.91 5.44 10.38
C VAL A 66 -15.78 4.34 11.42
N VAL A 67 -16.38 3.19 11.11
CA VAL A 67 -16.29 1.96 11.90
C VAL A 67 -15.43 0.97 11.11
N LEU A 68 -14.45 0.38 11.77
CA LEU A 68 -13.56 -0.63 11.22
C LEU A 68 -13.78 -1.92 12.00
N SER A 69 -13.59 -3.05 11.33
CA SER A 69 -13.41 -4.32 12.03
C SER A 69 -12.13 -4.22 12.85
N ASP A 70 -12.22 -4.59 14.13
CA ASP A 70 -11.05 -4.76 14.97
C ASP A 70 -10.67 -6.24 14.96
N ASP A 71 -9.43 -6.52 14.58
CA ASP A 71 -8.89 -7.89 14.57
C ASP A 71 -8.41 -8.31 15.97
N SER A 72 -8.62 -7.48 17.00
CA SER A 72 -8.36 -7.88 18.38
C SER A 72 -9.33 -8.99 18.83
N ASP A 73 -8.80 -10.06 19.42
CA ASP A 73 -9.56 -11.18 20.02
C ASP A 73 -10.42 -10.77 21.24
N SER A 74 -10.61 -9.45 21.45
CA SER A 74 -11.45 -8.91 22.50
C SER A 74 -12.93 -9.13 22.14
N ALA A 75 -13.48 -10.24 22.61
CA ALA A 75 -14.89 -10.61 22.47
C ALA A 75 -15.88 -9.54 22.99
N ALA A 76 -15.40 -8.50 23.69
CA ALA A 76 -16.22 -7.41 24.18
C ALA A 76 -16.68 -6.46 23.05
N HIS A 77 -15.80 -6.10 22.09
CA HIS A 77 -16.09 -5.11 21.05
C HIS A 77 -15.29 -5.37 19.76
N PRO A 78 -15.86 -6.04 18.75
CA PRO A 78 -15.16 -6.40 17.51
C PRO A 78 -15.03 -5.21 16.51
N PHE A 79 -15.22 -3.98 16.97
CA PHE A 79 -15.25 -2.80 16.12
C PHE A 79 -14.39 -1.67 16.70
N ALA A 80 -13.55 -1.10 15.84
CA ALA A 80 -12.81 0.12 16.11
C ALA A 80 -13.52 1.33 15.50
N TYR A 81 -13.47 2.46 16.21
CA TYR A 81 -14.07 3.72 15.75
C TYR A 81 -12.96 4.73 15.47
N ALA A 82 -13.00 5.36 14.30
CA ALA A 82 -12.03 6.37 13.92
C ALA A 82 -12.71 7.58 13.26
N ARG A 83 -12.05 8.74 13.35
CA ARG A 83 -12.48 9.97 12.68
C ARG A 83 -11.46 10.37 11.63
N ILE A 84 -11.90 10.49 10.39
CA ILE A 84 -11.06 10.85 9.26
C ILE A 84 -10.87 12.37 9.24
N ILE A 85 -9.61 12.81 9.33
CA ILE A 85 -9.24 14.23 9.31
C ILE A 85 -9.00 14.70 7.87
N LYS A 86 -8.20 13.95 7.11
CA LYS A 86 -7.87 14.20 5.71
C LYS A 86 -7.57 12.90 4.98
N ILE A 87 -7.75 12.92 3.66
CA ILE A 87 -7.45 11.79 2.78
C ILE A 87 -6.29 12.18 1.88
N PHE A 88 -5.26 11.36 1.87
CA PHE A 88 -4.12 11.51 0.98
C PHE A 88 -3.99 10.29 0.10
N HIS A 89 -3.68 10.49 -1.18
CA HIS A 89 -3.19 9.42 -2.03
C HIS A 89 -1.79 9.75 -2.53
N ALA A 90 -1.00 8.71 -2.72
CA ALA A 90 0.34 8.75 -3.25
C ALA A 90 0.44 7.71 -4.35
N ASP A 91 1.09 8.06 -5.45
CA ASP A 91 1.49 7.07 -6.44
C ASP A 91 2.75 6.38 -5.92
N VAL A 92 2.74 5.05 -5.83
CA VAL A 92 3.86 4.29 -5.24
C VAL A 92 4.37 3.27 -6.25
N SER A 93 5.69 3.16 -6.34
CA SER A 93 6.40 2.11 -7.06
C SER A 93 7.25 1.28 -6.12
N TYR A 94 7.49 0.03 -6.48
CA TYR A 94 8.31 -0.89 -5.70
C TYR A 94 9.58 -1.22 -6.48
N VAL A 95 10.73 -0.96 -5.87
CA VAL A 95 12.08 -1.16 -6.43
C VAL A 95 12.91 -2.08 -5.50
N GLY A 96 12.24 -2.85 -4.64
CA GLY A 96 12.89 -3.73 -3.67
C GLY A 96 13.21 -5.13 -4.21
N PRO A 97 13.74 -6.02 -3.37
CA PRO A 97 14.01 -7.41 -3.73
C PRO A 97 12.75 -8.10 -4.29
N GLY A 98 12.90 -8.82 -5.40
CA GLY A 98 11.77 -9.47 -6.09
C GLY A 98 10.88 -8.52 -6.91
N ALA A 99 11.26 -7.24 -7.05
CA ALA A 99 10.64 -6.36 -8.04
C ALA A 99 10.98 -6.91 -9.44
N THR A 100 9.97 -7.40 -10.16
CA THR A 100 10.11 -7.62 -11.60
C THR A 100 10.26 -6.26 -12.26
N GLU A 101 11.30 -6.07 -13.07
CA GLU A 101 11.37 -4.90 -13.94
C GLU A 101 10.05 -4.82 -14.72
N VAL A 102 9.23 -3.83 -14.37
CA VAL A 102 8.12 -3.45 -15.24
C VAL A 102 8.80 -3.05 -16.54
N THR A 103 8.68 -3.90 -17.56
CA THR A 103 9.26 -3.72 -18.87
C THR A 103 8.85 -2.34 -19.40
N ARG A 104 9.72 -1.35 -19.21
CA ARG A 104 9.67 -0.10 -19.96
C ARG A 104 10.19 -0.44 -21.34
N VAL A 105 9.30 -0.85 -22.22
CA VAL A 105 9.61 -0.89 -23.66
C VAL A 105 9.91 0.55 -24.07
N ASN A 106 11.17 0.78 -24.46
CA ASN A 106 11.76 1.99 -25.05
C ASN A 106 12.35 3.03 -24.09
N GLY A 107 13.69 3.05 -24.02
CA GLY A 107 14.47 4.20 -23.58
C GLY A 107 15.77 3.80 -22.89
N VAL A 108 16.89 3.94 -23.59
CA VAL A 108 18.27 3.70 -23.14
C VAL A 108 18.51 4.23 -21.72
N LEU A 109 18.95 3.36 -20.81
CA LEU A 109 19.51 3.75 -19.51
C LEU A 109 20.99 3.38 -19.49
N SER A 110 21.83 4.35 -19.88
CA SER A 110 23.22 4.39 -19.48
C SER A 110 23.29 5.03 -18.10
N THR A 111 23.76 4.30 -17.09
CA THR A 111 24.48 4.90 -15.96
C THR A 111 25.63 3.99 -15.58
N SER A 112 26.81 4.34 -16.08
CA SER A 112 28.09 3.94 -15.51
C SER A 112 28.27 4.67 -14.18
N CYS A 113 28.49 3.93 -13.09
CA CYS A 113 29.15 4.51 -11.92
C CYS A 113 30.38 3.67 -11.60
N SER A 114 31.52 4.26 -11.92
CA SER A 114 32.88 3.77 -11.73
C SER A 114 33.21 3.61 -10.25
N GLY A 115 33.72 2.43 -9.89
CA GLY A 115 34.34 2.22 -8.59
C GLY A 115 35.67 2.96 -8.45
N CYS A 116 35.95 3.42 -7.24
CA CYS A 116 37.24 3.56 -6.55
C CYS A 116 36.85 3.75 -5.06
N GLY A 117 37.23 2.95 -4.05
CA GLY A 117 38.41 2.11 -3.91
C GLY A 117 39.56 2.92 -3.34
N GLY A 118 39.67 3.03 -2.01
CA GLY A 118 40.86 3.60 -1.36
C GLY A 118 40.68 3.97 0.11
N SER A 119 40.95 3.02 1.00
CA SER A 119 41.22 3.29 2.42
C SER A 119 42.60 3.94 2.59
N ARG A 120 42.71 4.91 3.50
CA ARG A 120 43.86 5.09 4.38
C ARG A 120 43.37 5.59 5.74
#